data_AF-A0A3A4K6U4-F1
#
_entry.id   AF-A0A3A4K6U4-F1
#
_cell.length_a   1.000
_cell.length_b   1.000
_cell.length_c   1.000
_cell.angle_alpha   90.00
_cell.angle_beta   90.00
_cell.angle_gamma   90.00
#
_symmetry.space_group_name_H-M   'P 1'
#
loop_
_entity.id
_entity.type
_entity.pdbx_description
1 polymer ?
#
loop_
_entity_poly.entity_id
_entity_poly.type
_entity_poly.pdbx_seq_one_letter_code
_entity_poly.pdbx_strand_id
1 'polypeptide(L)'
;MAETPKDNPPDFSGLIDDARAYLDWQRRLGHPGLSWERLRQRTQEEARSAAGVAPPKPPAAASPPRPVPAPAESHAAPQVQQAALFGSAPKERPTLEAIRAEIGDCTRCKLCQGRKTIVFGEGNPSADIMFVGEGPGADEDEQGRPFVGRAGQLLTKWIELGMGIPREQVYIANIVKCRPPNNRDPERDEVESCIGFVKQQIRAVNPKALVLLGRVPMRHLLGITDGITKVHGIWHDFEGVPTIALFHPSYCLRPPQDEKRKIVWEDLKKILRRLNLPIPQKGGK
;
A
#
# COMPACT_ATOMS: atom_id res chain seq x y z
N MET A 1 36.23 32.47 13.30
CA MET A 1 36.41 31.32 12.40
C MET A 1 35.92 30.10 13.16
N ALA A 2 34.84 29.47 12.71
CA ALA A 2 34.31 28.25 13.33
C ALA A 2 34.45 27.12 12.31
N GLU A 3 35.28 26.14 12.63
CA GLU A 3 35.50 24.93 11.82
C GLU A 3 34.31 23.99 11.96
N THR A 4 33.77 23.55 10.83
CA THR A 4 32.74 22.51 10.77
C THR A 4 33.35 21.13 11.02
N PRO A 5 32.74 20.25 11.85
CA PRO A 5 33.24 18.90 12.07
C PRO A 5 33.08 18.05 10.80
N LYS A 6 34.15 17.33 10.43
CA LYS A 6 34.07 16.29 9.39
C LYS A 6 33.49 15.03 10.02
N ASP A 7 32.21 14.76 9.76
CA ASP A 7 31.59 13.49 10.12
C ASP A 7 32.23 12.36 9.29
N ASN A 8 32.81 11.39 9.98
CA ASN A 8 33.34 10.19 9.34
C ASN A 8 32.16 9.29 8.94
N PRO A 9 32.23 8.59 7.79
CA PRO A 9 31.14 7.74 7.33
C PRO A 9 30.88 6.59 8.33
N PRO A 10 29.62 6.13 8.44
CA PRO A 10 29.26 5.04 9.34
C PRO A 10 30.01 3.74 8.99
N ASP A 11 30.36 2.96 10.01
CA ASP A 11 30.98 1.65 9.86
C ASP A 11 29.93 0.61 9.43
N PHE A 12 30.14 0.03 8.25
CA PHE A 12 29.26 -0.99 7.65
C PHE A 12 29.91 -2.39 7.61
N SER A 13 31.04 -2.58 8.29
CA SER A 13 31.80 -3.84 8.28
C SER A 13 30.94 -5.07 8.59
N GLY A 14 30.11 -5.01 9.64
CA GLY A 14 29.23 -6.11 10.05
C GLY A 14 28.18 -6.50 9.00
N LEU A 15 27.57 -5.51 8.32
CA LEU A 15 26.59 -5.77 7.26
C LEU A 15 27.22 -6.46 6.05
N ILE A 16 28.47 -6.12 5.75
CA ILE A 16 29.22 -6.71 4.65
C ILE A 16 29.57 -8.18 4.97
N ASP A 17 29.91 -8.48 6.21
CA ASP A 17 30.25 -9.84 6.62
C ASP A 17 29.00 -10.75 6.67
N ASP A 18 27.85 -10.23 7.11
CA ASP A 18 26.56 -10.94 7.05
C ASP A 18 26.14 -11.25 5.60
N ALA A 19 26.34 -10.31 4.68
CA ALA A 19 26.04 -10.50 3.27
C ALA A 19 26.95 -11.58 2.64
N ARG A 20 28.23 -11.65 3.03
CA ARG A 20 29.15 -12.71 2.59
C ARG A 20 28.71 -14.08 3.09
N ALA A 21 28.39 -14.17 4.39
CA ALA A 21 27.94 -15.41 5.00
C ALA A 21 26.68 -15.97 4.34
N TYR A 22 25.74 -15.08 3.96
CA TYR A 22 24.52 -15.45 3.24
C TYR A 22 24.79 -15.99 1.83
N LEU A 23 25.69 -15.36 1.07
CA LEU A 23 26.06 -15.82 -0.28
C LEU A 23 26.82 -17.15 -0.26
N ASP A 24 27.70 -17.36 0.71
CA ASP A 24 28.41 -18.64 0.90
C ASP A 24 27.48 -19.77 1.36
N TRP A 25 26.41 -19.43 2.10
CA TRP A 25 25.34 -20.37 2.40
C TRP A 25 24.54 -20.75 1.15
N GLN A 26 24.17 -19.79 0.29
CA GLN A 26 23.46 -20.07 -0.98
C GLN A 26 24.29 -20.94 -1.95
N ARG A 27 25.62 -20.73 -1.99
CA ARG A 27 26.53 -21.53 -2.81
C ARG A 27 26.57 -22.99 -2.37
N ARG A 28 26.55 -23.25 -1.05
CA ARG A 28 26.50 -24.61 -0.49
C ARG A 28 25.20 -25.35 -0.81
N LEU A 29 24.12 -24.62 -1.11
CA LEU A 29 22.84 -25.17 -1.54
C LEU A 29 22.75 -25.42 -3.06
N GLY A 30 23.85 -25.27 -3.81
CA GLY A 30 23.89 -25.58 -5.24
C GLY A 30 23.26 -24.51 -6.14
N HIS A 31 23.17 -23.25 -5.68
CA HIS A 31 22.78 -22.10 -6.50
C HIS A 31 24.03 -21.32 -6.96
N PRO A 32 24.63 -21.63 -8.12
CA PRO A 32 25.94 -21.11 -8.53
C PRO A 32 25.95 -19.65 -9.02
N GLY A 33 24.81 -18.94 -8.96
CA GLY A 33 24.59 -17.69 -9.68
C GLY A 33 25.21 -16.42 -9.06
N LEU A 34 25.56 -16.42 -7.77
CA LEU A 34 25.98 -15.20 -7.07
C LEU A 34 27.18 -15.49 -6.17
N SER A 35 28.39 -15.20 -6.65
CA SER A 35 29.58 -15.17 -5.81
C SER A 35 29.96 -13.73 -5.46
N TRP A 36 30.47 -13.56 -4.24
CA TRP A 36 30.96 -12.26 -3.77
C TRP A 36 32.08 -11.69 -4.66
N GLU A 37 32.91 -12.56 -5.22
CA GLU A 37 33.95 -12.20 -6.18
C GLU A 37 33.38 -11.65 -7.49
N ARG A 38 32.30 -12.24 -8.02
CA ARG A 38 31.63 -11.75 -9.24
C ARG A 38 30.93 -10.42 -9.02
N LEU A 39 30.32 -10.23 -7.85
CA LEU A 39 29.71 -8.94 -7.49
C LEU A 39 30.78 -7.84 -7.35
N ARG A 40 31.94 -8.15 -6.76
CA ARG A 40 33.08 -7.22 -6.70
C ARG A 40 33.70 -6.91 -8.06
N GLN A 41 33.87 -7.92 -8.91
CA GLN A 41 34.39 -7.70 -10.27
C GLN A 41 33.45 -6.81 -11.08
N ARG A 42 32.14 -7.07 -11.02
CA ARG A 42 31.13 -6.25 -11.68
C ARG A 42 31.12 -4.80 -11.17
N THR A 43 31.20 -4.56 -9.87
CA THR A 43 31.26 -3.19 -9.34
C THR A 43 32.57 -2.48 -9.68
N GLN A 44 33.70 -3.21 -9.76
CA GLN A 44 34.97 -2.65 -10.23
C GLN A 44 34.97 -2.35 -11.73
N GLU A 45 34.33 -3.17 -12.56
CA GLU A 45 34.13 -2.91 -13.99
C GLU A 45 33.18 -1.73 -14.24
N GLU A 46 32.07 -1.65 -13.49
CA GLU A 46 31.13 -0.52 -13.54
C GLU A 46 31.80 0.80 -13.07
N ALA A 47 32.63 0.75 -12.02
CA ALA A 47 33.40 1.91 -11.55
C ALA A 47 34.50 2.35 -12.55
N ARG A 48 35.17 1.39 -13.21
CA ARG A 48 36.14 1.68 -14.29
C ARG A 48 35.45 2.26 -15.54
N SER A 49 34.25 1.79 -15.86
CA SER A 49 33.43 2.35 -16.95
C SER A 49 32.93 3.77 -16.64
N ALA A 50 32.66 4.08 -15.37
CA ALA A 50 32.26 5.42 -14.93
C ALA A 50 33.42 6.42 -14.89
N ALA A 51 34.66 5.96 -14.71
CA ALA A 51 35.86 6.80 -14.65
C ALA A 51 36.27 7.43 -16.01
N GLY A 52 35.63 7.05 -17.11
CA GLY A 52 35.86 7.63 -18.45
C GLY A 52 34.84 8.69 -18.89
N VAL A 53 33.82 8.98 -18.08
CA VAL A 53 32.77 9.96 -18.42
C VAL A 53 33.00 11.23 -17.60
N ALA A 54 33.38 12.32 -18.27
CA ALA A 54 33.53 13.62 -17.62
C ALA A 54 32.18 14.06 -16.99
N PRO A 55 32.18 14.62 -15.76
CA PRO A 55 30.96 15.10 -15.13
C PRO A 55 30.36 16.27 -15.93
N PRO A 56 29.03 16.39 -16.02
CA PRO A 56 28.40 17.51 -16.69
C PRO A 56 28.70 18.82 -15.94
N LYS A 57 29.07 19.84 -16.73
CA LYS A 57 29.42 21.18 -16.26
C LYS A 57 28.21 21.84 -15.57
N PRO A 58 28.38 22.50 -14.41
CA PRO A 58 27.27 23.19 -13.75
C PRO A 58 26.78 24.38 -14.60
N PRO A 59 25.46 24.66 -14.63
CA PRO A 59 24.92 25.80 -15.38
C PRO A 59 25.35 27.13 -14.76
N ALA A 60 25.66 28.09 -15.63
CA ALA A 60 26.07 29.44 -15.28
C ALA A 60 24.96 30.23 -14.58
N ALA A 61 25.36 31.04 -13.60
CA ALA A 61 24.50 31.90 -12.79
C ALA A 61 23.68 32.89 -13.64
N ALA A 62 22.36 32.87 -13.47
CA ALA A 62 21.46 33.88 -13.99
C ALA A 62 21.32 35.04 -12.98
N SER A 63 21.43 36.27 -13.49
CA SER A 63 21.30 37.53 -12.74
C SER A 63 19.90 37.73 -12.12
N PRO A 64 19.76 38.55 -11.05
CA PRO A 64 18.48 38.74 -10.37
C PRO A 64 17.51 39.61 -11.20
N PRO A 65 16.19 39.37 -11.12
CA PRO A 65 15.20 40.19 -11.81
C PRO A 65 14.94 41.52 -11.09
N ARG A 66 14.77 42.59 -11.88
CA ARG A 66 14.31 43.91 -11.44
C ARG A 66 12.79 43.92 -11.15
N PRO A 67 12.32 44.83 -10.28
CA PRO A 67 10.90 44.92 -9.93
C PRO A 67 10.07 45.57 -11.04
N VAL A 68 8.86 45.06 -11.25
CA VAL A 68 7.86 45.59 -12.21
C VAL A 68 6.87 46.48 -11.46
N PRO A 69 6.48 47.66 -11.99
CA PRO A 69 5.35 48.42 -11.48
C PRO A 69 4.03 48.01 -12.15
N ALA A 70 2.92 48.16 -11.45
CA ALA A 70 1.55 48.21 -11.99
C ALA A 70 1.07 49.69 -11.98
N PRO A 71 -0.14 50.07 -12.47
CA PRO A 71 -1.16 49.39 -13.29
C PRO A 71 -1.67 50.27 -14.48
N ALA A 72 -2.56 49.74 -15.36
CA ALA A 72 -3.67 50.50 -15.99
C ALA A 72 -4.60 49.59 -16.81
N GLU A 73 -5.87 49.99 -16.87
CA GLU A 73 -7.06 49.25 -17.31
C GLU A 73 -7.38 49.33 -18.83
N SER A 74 -8.37 48.51 -19.21
CA SER A 74 -9.33 48.66 -20.34
C SER A 74 -8.98 48.06 -21.72
N HIS A 75 -9.76 47.05 -22.14
CA HIS A 75 -10.75 47.12 -23.22
C HIS A 75 -11.17 45.72 -23.75
N ALA A 76 -12.48 45.50 -23.79
CA ALA A 76 -13.30 44.73 -24.73
C ALA A 76 -12.88 43.32 -25.22
N ALA A 77 -13.84 42.39 -25.06
CA ALA A 77 -13.85 41.02 -25.57
C ALA A 77 -13.77 40.90 -27.11
N PRO A 78 -13.42 39.70 -27.61
CA PRO A 78 -14.36 38.98 -28.46
C PRO A 78 -14.57 37.53 -28.03
N GLN A 79 -15.82 37.10 -28.14
CA GLN A 79 -16.31 35.74 -27.91
C GLN A 79 -15.70 34.77 -28.93
N VAL A 80 -15.22 33.61 -28.47
CA VAL A 80 -14.91 32.46 -29.33
C VAL A 80 -15.69 31.26 -28.80
N GLN A 81 -16.42 30.65 -29.73
CA GLN A 81 -17.50 29.70 -29.55
C GLN A 81 -17.04 28.37 -28.94
N GLN A 82 -17.89 27.83 -28.06
CA GLN A 82 -17.88 26.45 -27.60
C GLN A 82 -17.97 25.48 -28.78
N ALA A 83 -17.04 24.54 -28.84
CA ALA A 83 -17.29 23.21 -29.39
C ALA A 83 -17.06 22.20 -28.27
N ALA A 84 -18.17 21.66 -27.78
CA ALA A 84 -18.23 20.64 -26.75
C ALA A 84 -17.43 19.40 -27.16
N LEU A 85 -16.37 19.11 -26.41
CA LEU A 85 -15.83 17.76 -26.27
C LEU A 85 -15.90 17.37 -24.79
N PHE A 86 -17.10 17.52 -24.22
CA PHE A 86 -17.47 16.79 -23.01
C PHE A 86 -17.76 15.35 -23.44
N GLY A 87 -16.71 14.53 -23.49
CA GLY A 87 -16.89 13.10 -23.31
C GLY A 87 -17.44 12.90 -21.92
N SER A 88 -18.75 12.70 -21.80
CA SER A 88 -19.39 12.37 -20.53
C SER A 88 -18.73 11.12 -19.96
N ALA A 89 -18.03 11.28 -18.85
CA ALA A 89 -17.55 10.17 -18.03
C ALA A 89 -18.73 9.23 -17.67
N PRO A 90 -18.48 7.95 -17.37
CA PRO A 90 -19.54 6.96 -17.22
C PRO A 90 -20.57 7.36 -16.17
N LYS A 91 -21.84 7.12 -16.53
CA LYS A 91 -23.05 7.16 -15.72
C LYS A 91 -22.93 6.23 -14.50
N GLU A 92 -23.21 6.76 -13.31
CA GLU A 92 -23.47 6.06 -12.04
C GLU A 92 -22.30 5.24 -11.43
N ARG A 93 -22.17 5.31 -10.09
CA ARG A 93 -21.21 4.46 -9.36
C ARG A 93 -21.68 2.99 -9.44
N PRO A 94 -20.77 2.02 -9.58
CA PRO A 94 -21.16 0.62 -9.53
C PRO A 94 -21.77 0.29 -8.17
N THR A 95 -22.81 -0.55 -8.13
CA THR A 95 -23.38 -1.06 -6.88
C THR A 95 -22.64 -2.32 -6.45
N LEU A 96 -22.59 -2.59 -5.14
CA LEU A 96 -21.96 -3.82 -4.63
C LEU A 96 -22.69 -5.07 -5.13
N GLU A 97 -24.00 -4.97 -5.34
CA GLU A 97 -24.85 -6.03 -5.88
C GLU A 97 -24.46 -6.35 -7.33
N ALA A 98 -24.25 -5.33 -8.17
CA ALA A 98 -23.81 -5.52 -9.55
C ALA A 98 -22.42 -6.16 -9.62
N ILE A 99 -21.48 -5.71 -8.77
CA ILE A 99 -20.12 -6.30 -8.70
C ILE A 99 -20.20 -7.76 -8.23
N ARG A 100 -21.05 -8.07 -7.25
CA ARG A 100 -21.27 -9.45 -6.79
C ARG A 100 -21.84 -10.33 -7.89
N ALA A 101 -22.79 -9.81 -8.66
CA ALA A 101 -23.35 -10.52 -9.82
C ALA A 101 -22.30 -10.74 -10.92
N GLU A 102 -21.45 -9.76 -11.21
CA GLU A 102 -20.36 -9.86 -12.20
C GLU A 102 -19.30 -10.92 -11.80
N ILE A 103 -19.04 -11.05 -10.51
CA ILE A 103 -18.16 -12.09 -9.98
C ILE A 103 -18.77 -13.47 -10.22
N GLY A 104 -20.04 -13.67 -9.87
CA GLY A 104 -20.74 -14.96 -10.02
C GLY A 104 -19.92 -16.12 -9.44
N ASP A 105 -19.84 -17.23 -10.16
CA ASP A 105 -18.93 -18.35 -9.85
C ASP A 105 -17.60 -18.20 -10.61
N CYS A 106 -16.90 -17.09 -10.38
CA CYS A 106 -15.73 -16.66 -11.15
C CYS A 106 -14.69 -17.77 -11.41
N THR A 107 -14.31 -18.00 -12.67
CA THR A 107 -13.25 -18.94 -13.07
C THR A 107 -12.04 -18.26 -13.73
N ARG A 108 -11.93 -16.92 -13.59
CA ARG A 108 -10.94 -16.09 -14.31
C ARG A 108 -9.47 -16.33 -13.93
N CYS A 109 -9.18 -17.04 -12.83
CA CYS A 109 -7.81 -17.40 -12.44
C CYS A 109 -7.77 -18.76 -11.73
N LYS A 110 -6.57 -19.33 -11.61
CA LYS A 110 -6.31 -20.67 -11.05
C LYS A 110 -6.78 -20.87 -9.60
N LEU A 111 -6.97 -19.79 -8.82
CA LEU A 111 -7.48 -19.89 -7.45
C LEU A 111 -8.91 -20.46 -7.37
N CYS A 112 -9.66 -20.46 -8.48
CA CYS A 112 -10.98 -21.09 -8.51
C CYS A 112 -10.97 -22.59 -8.26
N GLN A 113 -9.85 -23.27 -8.55
CA GLN A 113 -9.76 -24.72 -8.46
C GLN A 113 -9.68 -25.23 -7.01
N GLY A 114 -9.17 -24.40 -6.09
CA GLY A 114 -8.91 -24.79 -4.71
C GLY A 114 -9.78 -24.10 -3.66
N ARG A 115 -10.61 -23.12 -4.05
CA ARG A 115 -11.51 -22.43 -3.12
C ARG A 115 -12.67 -23.34 -2.73
N LYS A 116 -13.20 -23.15 -1.53
CA LYS A 116 -14.55 -23.58 -1.16
C LYS A 116 -15.57 -22.50 -1.49
N THR A 117 -15.27 -21.26 -1.09
CA THR A 117 -16.21 -20.15 -1.22
C THR A 117 -15.51 -18.88 -1.66
N ILE A 118 -16.16 -18.12 -2.54
CA ILE A 118 -15.71 -16.77 -2.88
C ILE A 118 -15.97 -15.84 -1.69
N VAL A 119 -14.93 -15.19 -1.20
CA VAL A 119 -14.99 -14.21 -0.11
C VAL A 119 -15.04 -12.82 -0.73
N PHE A 120 -16.25 -12.33 -1.00
CA PHE A 120 -16.50 -11.06 -1.69
C PHE A 120 -15.99 -9.84 -0.91
N GLY A 121 -16.37 -9.78 0.35
CA GLY A 121 -16.33 -8.60 1.21
C GLY A 121 -17.62 -8.52 2.04
N GLU A 122 -17.55 -7.87 3.21
CA GLU A 122 -18.71 -7.70 4.11
C GLU A 122 -18.65 -6.34 4.81
N GLY A 123 -19.80 -5.84 5.26
CA GLY A 123 -19.92 -4.60 6.04
C GLY A 123 -20.87 -3.58 5.43
N ASN A 124 -20.81 -2.34 5.93
CA ASN A 124 -21.69 -1.25 5.50
C ASN A 124 -21.34 -0.80 4.05
N PRO A 125 -22.29 -0.82 3.09
CA PRO A 125 -22.07 -0.34 1.73
C PRO A 125 -21.68 1.15 1.63
N SER A 126 -21.99 1.94 2.65
CA SER A 126 -21.67 3.37 2.76
C SER A 126 -20.68 3.65 3.88
N ALA A 127 -19.78 2.71 4.17
CA ALA A 127 -18.81 2.83 5.25
C ALA A 127 -17.86 4.01 5.06
N ASP A 128 -17.66 4.80 6.11
CA ASP A 128 -16.64 5.86 6.14
C ASP A 128 -15.21 5.27 6.15
N ILE A 129 -15.05 4.02 6.59
CA ILE A 129 -13.77 3.31 6.66
C ILE A 129 -13.87 1.99 5.93
N MET A 130 -12.97 1.75 4.99
CA MET A 130 -12.84 0.47 4.28
C MET A 130 -11.47 -0.14 4.54
N PHE A 131 -11.42 -1.41 4.92
CA PHE A 131 -10.19 -2.20 5.08
C PHE A 131 -10.01 -3.14 3.89
N VAL A 132 -8.80 -3.17 3.32
CA VAL A 132 -8.44 -4.08 2.24
C VAL A 132 -7.20 -4.88 2.61
N GLY A 133 -7.37 -6.20 2.73
CA GLY A 133 -6.29 -7.16 2.94
C GLY A 133 -5.78 -7.83 1.66
N GLU A 134 -4.97 -8.86 1.85
CA GLU A 134 -4.33 -9.62 0.77
C GLU A 134 -5.29 -10.62 0.11
N GLY A 135 -5.79 -11.59 0.87
CA GLY A 135 -6.61 -12.69 0.37
C GLY A 135 -7.23 -13.49 1.53
N PRO A 136 -8.19 -14.38 1.24
CA PRO A 136 -8.81 -15.24 2.25
C PRO A 136 -7.82 -16.26 2.83
N GLY A 137 -7.95 -16.57 4.12
CA GLY A 137 -7.35 -17.74 4.75
C GLY A 137 -8.32 -18.93 4.76
N ALA A 138 -7.97 -19.97 5.52
CA ALA A 138 -8.76 -21.20 5.59
C ALA A 138 -10.17 -20.96 6.18
N ASP A 139 -10.25 -20.23 7.28
CA ASP A 139 -11.52 -19.95 7.96
C ASP A 139 -12.43 -19.07 7.10
N GLU A 140 -11.85 -18.11 6.37
CA GLU A 140 -12.57 -17.24 5.44
C GLU A 140 -13.12 -18.03 4.25
N ASP A 141 -12.33 -18.93 3.67
CA ASP A 141 -12.74 -19.78 2.54
C ASP A 141 -13.87 -20.74 2.91
N GLU A 142 -13.85 -21.27 4.14
CA GLU A 142 -14.94 -22.10 4.67
C GLU A 142 -16.24 -21.31 4.83
N GLN A 143 -16.15 -20.08 5.33
CA GLN A 143 -17.32 -19.31 5.75
C GLN A 143 -17.83 -18.33 4.69
N GLY A 144 -17.05 -18.05 3.64
CA GLY A 144 -17.35 -17.01 2.65
C GLY A 144 -17.26 -15.57 3.19
N ARG A 145 -16.65 -15.38 4.37
CA ARG A 145 -16.61 -14.09 5.10
C ARG A 145 -15.16 -13.63 5.30
N PRO A 146 -14.84 -12.34 5.07
CA PRO A 146 -13.46 -11.87 5.19
C PRO A 146 -13.05 -11.71 6.65
N PHE A 147 -11.78 -12.00 6.97
CA PHE A 147 -11.19 -11.74 8.29
C PHE A 147 -12.03 -12.31 9.45
N VAL A 148 -12.28 -13.62 9.44
CA VAL A 148 -12.97 -14.36 10.52
C VAL A 148 -12.02 -15.27 11.32
N GLY A 149 -10.87 -15.63 10.76
CA GLY A 149 -9.83 -16.40 11.46
C GLY A 149 -9.05 -15.59 12.49
N ARG A 150 -7.93 -16.12 12.99
CA ARG A 150 -7.14 -15.46 14.07
C ARG A 150 -6.70 -14.03 13.74
N ALA A 151 -6.25 -13.79 12.51
CA ALA A 151 -5.89 -12.45 12.04
C ALA A 151 -7.12 -11.53 11.99
N GLY A 152 -8.25 -12.08 11.59
CA GLY A 152 -9.53 -11.40 11.55
C GLY A 152 -10.07 -11.00 12.92
N GLN A 153 -9.96 -11.89 13.91
CA GLN A 153 -10.31 -11.57 15.29
C GLN A 153 -9.46 -10.43 15.87
N LEU A 154 -8.18 -10.34 15.49
CA LEU A 154 -7.33 -9.22 15.87
C LEU A 154 -7.78 -7.92 15.18
N LEU A 155 -8.13 -7.97 13.89
CA LEU A 155 -8.70 -6.82 13.18
C LEU A 155 -10.02 -6.36 13.82
N THR A 156 -10.92 -7.30 14.17
CA THR A 156 -12.16 -6.98 14.90
C THR A 156 -11.85 -6.26 16.21
N LYS A 157 -10.87 -6.73 17.00
CA LYS A 157 -10.45 -6.03 18.22
C LYS A 157 -9.92 -4.63 17.95
N TRP A 158 -9.19 -4.41 16.86
CA TRP A 158 -8.74 -3.07 16.48
C TRP A 158 -9.91 -2.15 16.16
N ILE A 159 -10.90 -2.63 15.43
CA ILE A 159 -12.08 -1.86 15.02
C ILE A 159 -12.98 -1.58 16.23
N GLU A 160 -13.42 -2.63 16.93
CA GLU A 160 -14.41 -2.51 18.00
C GLU A 160 -13.82 -1.92 19.27
N LEU A 161 -12.70 -2.46 19.76
CA LEU A 161 -12.12 -2.05 21.04
C LEU A 161 -11.13 -0.89 20.87
N GLY A 162 -10.40 -0.86 19.76
CA GLY A 162 -9.43 0.20 19.48
C GLY A 162 -10.10 1.46 18.95
N MET A 163 -10.91 1.34 17.89
CA MET A 163 -11.54 2.50 17.25
C MET A 163 -12.90 2.86 17.87
N GLY A 164 -13.52 1.95 18.63
CA GLY A 164 -14.85 2.17 19.19
C GLY A 164 -15.96 2.11 18.13
N ILE A 165 -15.70 1.45 17.00
CA ILE A 165 -16.62 1.36 15.86
C ILE A 165 -17.13 -0.09 15.76
N PRO A 166 -18.44 -0.33 15.65
CA PRO A 166 -18.95 -1.67 15.40
C PRO A 166 -18.42 -2.22 14.06
N ARG A 167 -18.01 -3.49 14.01
CA ARG A 167 -17.42 -4.09 12.80
C ARG A 167 -18.33 -3.97 11.58
N GLU A 168 -19.63 -4.04 11.77
CA GLU A 168 -20.65 -3.89 10.73
C GLU A 168 -20.71 -2.49 10.11
N GLN A 169 -20.19 -1.45 10.79
CA GLN A 169 -20.18 -0.08 10.27
C GLN A 169 -19.01 0.21 9.31
N VAL A 170 -18.00 -0.66 9.29
CA VAL A 170 -16.90 -0.57 8.33
C VAL A 170 -17.13 -1.54 7.17
N TYR A 171 -16.40 -1.39 6.07
CA TYR A 171 -16.40 -2.37 4.98
C TYR A 171 -15.06 -3.10 4.92
N ILE A 172 -15.05 -4.42 4.77
CA ILE A 172 -13.84 -5.24 4.77
C ILE A 172 -13.80 -6.09 3.50
N ALA A 173 -12.69 -6.03 2.77
CA ALA A 173 -12.46 -6.82 1.56
C ALA A 173 -10.98 -7.24 1.44
N ASN A 174 -10.66 -7.97 0.36
CA ASN A 174 -9.30 -8.38 0.00
C ASN A 174 -9.02 -8.12 -1.48
N ILE A 175 -7.72 -8.07 -1.84
CA ILE A 175 -7.25 -7.96 -3.24
C ILE A 175 -7.74 -9.15 -4.07
N VAL A 176 -7.50 -10.38 -3.61
CA VAL A 176 -8.06 -11.59 -4.22
C VAL A 176 -9.28 -12.09 -3.44
N LYS A 177 -10.25 -12.69 -4.13
CA LYS A 177 -11.52 -13.19 -3.54
C LYS A 177 -11.53 -14.69 -3.24
N CYS A 178 -10.46 -15.40 -3.58
CA CYS A 178 -10.31 -16.84 -3.43
C CYS A 178 -9.02 -17.11 -2.65
N ARG A 179 -9.03 -18.14 -1.80
CA ARG A 179 -7.88 -18.51 -0.97
C ARG A 179 -6.72 -19.04 -1.82
N PRO A 180 -5.52 -18.45 -1.74
CA PRO A 180 -4.32 -19.07 -2.29
C PRO A 180 -3.93 -20.38 -1.59
N PRO A 181 -3.42 -21.40 -2.31
CA PRO A 181 -2.99 -22.66 -1.71
C PRO A 181 -2.03 -22.46 -0.54
N ASN A 182 -2.23 -23.17 0.57
CA ASN A 182 -1.39 -23.06 1.76
C ASN A 182 -1.27 -21.64 2.36
N ASN A 183 -2.21 -20.73 2.04
CA ASN A 183 -2.16 -19.31 2.44
C ASN A 183 -0.87 -18.61 2.00
N ARG A 184 -0.29 -19.01 0.84
CA ARG A 184 0.77 -18.22 0.21
C ARG A 184 0.24 -16.85 -0.22
N ASP A 185 1.15 -15.93 -0.48
CA ASP A 185 0.82 -14.72 -1.23
C ASP A 185 0.15 -15.06 -2.58
N PRO A 186 -0.83 -14.24 -3.02
CA PRO A 186 -1.36 -14.37 -4.38
C PRO A 186 -0.27 -14.03 -5.40
N GLU A 187 -0.23 -14.82 -6.46
CA GLU A 187 0.68 -14.61 -7.59
C GLU A 187 0.21 -13.43 -8.45
N ARG A 188 1.11 -12.90 -9.27
CA ARG A 188 0.86 -11.70 -10.07
C ARG A 188 -0.36 -11.85 -10.98
N ASP A 189 -0.48 -12.98 -11.68
CA ASP A 189 -1.60 -13.29 -12.57
C ASP A 189 -2.94 -13.40 -11.81
N GLU A 190 -2.90 -13.94 -10.59
CA GLU A 190 -4.08 -14.05 -9.72
C GLU A 190 -4.56 -12.66 -9.27
N VAL A 191 -3.61 -11.78 -8.90
CA VAL A 191 -3.94 -10.40 -8.52
C VAL A 191 -4.47 -9.62 -9.72
N GLU A 192 -3.78 -9.68 -10.87
CA GLU A 192 -4.20 -8.96 -12.10
C GLU A 192 -5.61 -9.37 -12.54
N SER A 193 -5.97 -10.64 -12.39
CA SER A 193 -7.29 -11.16 -12.73
C SER A 193 -8.40 -10.73 -11.75
N CYS A 194 -8.06 -10.37 -10.51
CA CYS A 194 -9.05 -10.20 -9.43
C CYS A 194 -9.16 -8.75 -8.93
N ILE A 195 -8.09 -7.96 -9.04
CA ILE A 195 -8.00 -6.62 -8.45
C ILE A 195 -9.05 -5.64 -8.98
N GLY A 196 -9.53 -5.84 -10.21
CA GLY A 196 -10.63 -5.06 -10.78
C GLY A 196 -11.85 -5.01 -9.85
N PHE A 197 -12.19 -6.13 -9.21
CA PHE A 197 -13.36 -6.19 -8.32
C PHE A 197 -13.20 -5.33 -7.07
N VAL A 198 -12.03 -5.35 -6.41
CA VAL A 198 -11.84 -4.53 -5.22
C VAL A 198 -11.73 -3.04 -5.56
N LYS A 199 -11.19 -2.68 -6.73
CA LYS A 199 -11.24 -1.30 -7.23
C LYS A 199 -12.67 -0.83 -7.45
N GLN A 200 -13.51 -1.67 -8.07
CA GLN A 200 -14.94 -1.38 -8.20
C GLN A 200 -15.63 -1.26 -6.83
N GLN A 201 -15.32 -2.14 -5.87
CA GLN A 201 -15.85 -2.04 -4.50
C GLN A 201 -15.43 -0.74 -3.80
N ILE A 202 -14.18 -0.30 -3.95
CA ILE A 202 -13.71 0.98 -3.40
C ILE A 202 -14.51 2.14 -3.98
N ARG A 203 -14.78 2.14 -5.30
CA ARG A 203 -15.61 3.17 -5.95
C ARG A 203 -17.08 3.12 -5.52
N ALA A 204 -17.61 1.92 -5.30
CA ALA A 204 -18.98 1.71 -4.83
C ALA A 204 -19.16 2.26 -3.40
N VAL A 205 -18.26 1.86 -2.49
CA VAL A 205 -18.29 2.28 -1.07
C VAL A 205 -17.92 3.75 -0.90
N ASN A 206 -16.95 4.23 -1.70
CA ASN A 206 -16.42 5.59 -1.65
C ASN A 206 -16.08 6.06 -0.21
N PRO A 207 -15.18 5.34 0.49
CA PRO A 207 -14.90 5.58 1.90
C PRO A 207 -14.13 6.90 2.09
N LYS A 208 -14.21 7.48 3.30
CA LYS A 208 -13.39 8.65 3.68
C LYS A 208 -11.97 8.26 4.09
N ALA A 209 -11.76 6.99 4.47
CA ALA A 209 -10.45 6.40 4.71
C ALA A 209 -10.39 4.96 4.17
N LEU A 210 -9.48 4.72 3.22
CA LEU A 210 -9.10 3.40 2.76
C LEU A 210 -7.87 2.90 3.53
N VAL A 211 -7.99 1.76 4.19
CA VAL A 211 -6.96 1.18 5.04
C VAL A 211 -6.41 -0.09 4.42
N LEU A 212 -5.16 -0.05 3.95
CA LEU A 212 -4.50 -1.18 3.31
C LEU A 212 -3.74 -2.00 4.35
N LEU A 213 -4.11 -3.27 4.51
CA LEU A 213 -3.51 -4.16 5.51
C LEU A 213 -2.36 -4.95 4.86
N GLY A 214 -1.13 -4.51 5.09
CA GLY A 214 0.08 -5.19 4.62
C GLY A 214 0.56 -4.80 3.23
N ARG A 215 1.62 -5.50 2.78
CA ARG A 215 2.39 -5.12 1.60
C ARG A 215 1.68 -5.36 0.27
N VAL A 216 0.86 -6.41 0.16
CA VAL A 216 0.19 -6.77 -1.10
C VAL A 216 -0.81 -5.69 -1.53
N PRO A 217 -1.81 -5.31 -0.71
CA PRO A 217 -2.73 -4.25 -1.11
C PRO A 217 -2.01 -2.90 -1.33
N MET A 218 -1.02 -2.57 -0.51
CA MET A 218 -0.19 -1.37 -0.70
C MET A 218 0.50 -1.34 -2.07
N ARG A 219 1.18 -2.42 -2.46
CA ARG A 219 1.89 -2.50 -3.74
C ARG A 219 0.94 -2.39 -4.93
N HIS A 220 -0.17 -3.10 -4.89
CA HIS A 220 -1.03 -3.21 -6.07
C HIS A 220 -2.03 -2.07 -6.22
N LEU A 221 -2.40 -1.38 -5.14
CA LEU A 221 -3.28 -0.21 -5.21
C LEU A 221 -2.49 1.09 -5.30
N LEU A 222 -1.41 1.25 -4.52
CA LEU A 222 -0.63 2.51 -4.49
C LEU A 222 0.62 2.48 -5.38
N GLY A 223 1.02 1.32 -5.92
CA GLY A 223 2.26 1.20 -6.70
C GLY A 223 3.55 1.32 -5.89
N ILE A 224 3.46 1.35 -4.55
CA ILE A 224 4.61 1.55 -3.66
C ILE A 224 5.33 0.21 -3.44
N THR A 225 6.60 0.13 -3.84
CA THR A 225 7.42 -1.08 -3.71
C THR A 225 8.25 -1.15 -2.43
N ASP A 226 8.38 -0.03 -1.70
CA ASP A 226 9.07 0.04 -0.41
C ASP A 226 8.53 -0.96 0.61
N GLY A 227 9.36 -1.28 1.61
CA GLY A 227 8.94 -2.13 2.72
C GLY A 227 7.83 -1.48 3.53
N ILE A 228 6.83 -2.27 3.95
CA ILE A 228 5.70 -1.78 4.76
C ILE A 228 6.15 -1.05 6.04
N THR A 229 7.31 -1.41 6.59
CA THR A 229 7.94 -0.75 7.75
C THR A 229 8.31 0.71 7.51
N LYS A 230 8.51 1.14 6.26
CA LYS A 230 8.79 2.54 5.91
C LYS A 230 7.54 3.35 5.56
N VAL A 231 6.48 2.66 5.14
CA VAL A 231 5.31 3.27 4.49
C VAL A 231 4.11 3.32 5.43
N HIS A 232 4.06 2.43 6.44
CA HIS A 232 2.90 2.38 7.33
C HIS A 232 2.66 3.73 8.02
N GLY A 233 1.38 4.05 8.21
CA GLY A 233 1.01 5.26 8.91
C GLY A 233 1.16 6.57 8.13
N ILE A 234 1.56 6.51 6.85
CA ILE A 234 1.67 7.66 5.94
C ILE A 234 0.42 7.70 5.06
N TRP A 235 -0.16 8.90 4.91
CA TRP A 235 -1.31 9.12 4.05
C TRP A 235 -0.88 9.23 2.58
N HIS A 236 -1.65 8.57 1.73
CA HIS A 236 -1.56 8.54 0.28
C HIS A 236 -2.96 8.80 -0.31
N ASP A 237 -3.04 8.78 -1.64
CA ASP A 237 -4.29 8.87 -2.38
C ASP A 237 -4.43 7.65 -3.30
N PHE A 238 -5.64 7.08 -3.35
CA PHE A 238 -6.01 6.06 -4.33
C PHE A 238 -7.27 6.52 -5.06
N GLU A 239 -7.13 6.99 -6.30
CA GLU A 239 -8.24 7.44 -7.13
C GLU A 239 -9.14 8.49 -6.43
N GLY A 240 -8.54 9.42 -5.67
CA GLY A 240 -9.25 10.45 -4.91
C GLY A 240 -9.70 10.03 -3.50
N VAL A 241 -9.45 8.78 -3.11
CA VAL A 241 -9.76 8.26 -1.78
C VAL A 241 -8.53 8.35 -0.87
N PRO A 242 -8.62 9.04 0.28
CA PRO A 242 -7.52 9.08 1.25
C PRO A 242 -7.16 7.68 1.74
N THR A 243 -5.91 7.29 1.55
CA THR A 243 -5.46 5.92 1.76
C THR A 243 -4.29 5.84 2.72
N ILE A 244 -4.29 4.87 3.63
CA ILE A 244 -3.20 4.65 4.58
C ILE A 244 -2.87 3.16 4.67
N ALA A 245 -1.58 2.82 4.69
CA ALA A 245 -1.13 1.45 4.87
C ALA A 245 -0.85 1.16 6.35
N LEU A 246 -1.25 -0.01 6.82
CA LEU A 246 -0.97 -0.54 8.16
C LEU A 246 -0.27 -1.90 8.04
N PHE A 247 0.35 -2.36 9.13
CA PHE A 247 0.75 -3.75 9.21
C PHE A 247 -0.46 -4.69 9.15
N HIS A 248 -0.30 -5.81 8.45
CA HIS A 248 -1.34 -6.83 8.40
C HIS A 248 -1.51 -7.50 9.78
N PRO A 249 -2.74 -7.80 10.24
CA PRO A 249 -2.96 -8.43 11.55
C PRO A 249 -2.18 -9.73 11.76
N SER A 250 -2.01 -10.55 10.71
CA SER A 250 -1.21 -11.79 10.80
C SER A 250 0.27 -11.55 11.16
N TYR A 251 0.84 -10.40 10.79
CA TYR A 251 2.19 -10.00 11.18
C TYR A 251 2.25 -9.61 12.68
N CYS A 252 1.20 -8.94 13.17
CA CYS A 252 1.08 -8.52 14.56
C CYS A 252 0.79 -9.68 15.53
N LEU A 253 0.35 -10.84 15.04
CA LEU A 253 0.25 -12.07 15.82
C LEU A 253 1.62 -12.72 16.09
N ARG A 254 2.65 -12.39 15.32
CA ARG A 254 4.00 -12.94 15.49
C ARG A 254 4.79 -12.12 16.53
N PRO A 255 5.55 -12.76 17.44
CA PRO A 255 6.44 -12.04 18.35
C PRO A 255 7.46 -11.13 17.63
N PRO A 256 7.93 -10.03 18.27
CA PRO A 256 7.36 -9.43 19.48
C PRO A 256 6.03 -8.72 19.16
N GLN A 257 4.98 -9.01 19.93
CA GLN A 257 3.62 -8.52 19.62
C GLN A 257 3.38 -7.10 20.13
N ASP A 258 3.89 -6.75 21.31
CA ASP A 258 3.54 -5.50 21.99
C ASP A 258 4.02 -4.25 21.24
N GLU A 259 5.23 -4.30 20.68
CA GLU A 259 5.77 -3.22 19.85
C GLU A 259 4.92 -3.00 18.59
N LYS A 260 4.59 -4.09 17.87
CA LYS A 260 3.76 -4.03 16.67
C LYS A 260 2.35 -3.51 16.97
N ARG A 261 1.77 -3.90 18.11
CA ARG A 261 0.46 -3.41 18.56
C ARG A 261 0.48 -1.92 18.88
N LYS A 262 1.55 -1.42 19.52
CA LYS A 262 1.73 0.02 19.78
C LYS A 262 1.82 0.81 18.48
N ILE A 263 2.60 0.33 17.52
CA ILE A 263 2.74 0.97 16.20
C ILE A 263 1.39 1.05 15.49
N VAL A 264 0.69 -0.08 15.36
CA VAL A 264 -0.64 -0.11 14.73
C VAL A 264 -1.61 0.82 15.45
N TRP A 265 -1.56 0.89 16.78
CA TRP A 265 -2.42 1.80 17.54
C TRP A 265 -2.15 3.28 17.20
N GLU A 266 -0.89 3.68 17.03
CA GLU A 266 -0.57 5.05 16.57
C GLU A 266 -1.14 5.33 15.18
N ASP A 267 -1.11 4.35 14.28
CA ASP A 267 -1.64 4.50 12.92
C ASP A 267 -3.18 4.54 12.91
N LEU A 268 -3.85 3.73 13.73
CA LEU A 268 -5.31 3.79 13.90
C LEU A 268 -5.75 5.15 14.44
N LYS A 269 -5.01 5.74 15.37
CA LYS A 269 -5.29 7.10 15.86
C LYS A 269 -5.18 8.16 14.76
N LYS A 270 -4.29 8.00 13.77
CA LYS A 270 -4.23 8.93 12.62
C LYS A 270 -5.52 8.88 11.80
N ILE A 271 -6.11 7.69 11.63
CA ILE A 271 -7.40 7.51 10.95
C ILE A 271 -8.52 8.21 11.73
N LEU A 272 -8.62 7.95 13.04
CA LEU A 272 -9.63 8.58 13.89
C LEU A 272 -9.54 10.11 13.86
N ARG A 273 -8.32 10.67 13.97
CA ARG A 273 -8.10 12.12 13.88
C ARG A 273 -8.53 12.68 12.53
N ARG A 274 -8.19 12.01 11.41
CA ARG A 274 -8.58 12.47 10.08
C ARG A 274 -10.09 12.53 9.90
N LEU A 275 -10.80 11.57 10.50
CA LEU A 275 -12.26 11.47 10.41
C LEU A 275 -12.98 12.26 11.51
N ASN A 276 -12.25 13.00 12.35
CA ASN A 276 -12.79 13.70 13.53
C ASN A 276 -13.60 12.78 14.46
N LEU A 277 -13.19 11.51 14.56
CA LEU A 277 -13.79 10.52 15.46
C LEU A 277 -13.10 10.56 16.83
N PRO A 278 -13.85 10.30 17.92
CA PRO A 278 -13.27 10.25 19.26
C PRO A 278 -12.23 9.13 19.34
N ILE A 279 -11.10 9.39 20.02
CA ILE A 279 -10.11 8.36 20.33
C ILE A 279 -10.49 7.74 21.66
N PRO A 280 -10.82 6.43 21.72
CA PRO A 280 -11.09 5.77 22.98
C PRO A 280 -9.91 5.92 23.94
N GLN A 281 -10.19 6.41 25.14
CA GLN A 281 -9.20 6.46 26.21
C GLN A 281 -8.91 5.03 26.66
N LYS A 282 -7.64 4.70 26.92
CA LYS A 282 -7.31 3.43 27.57
C LYS A 282 -8.05 3.42 28.90
N GLY A 283 -8.98 2.48 29.08
CA GLY A 283 -9.66 2.29 30.35
C GLY A 283 -8.61 2.21 31.45
N GLY A 284 -8.65 3.18 32.37
CA GLY A 284 -7.89 3.12 33.60
C GLY A 284 -8.31 1.85 34.32
N LYS A 285 -7.34 0.94 34.51
CA LYS A 285 -7.42 -0.02 35.60
C LYS A 285 -6.82 0.64 36.82
#